data_AF-A0AA88Y682-F1
#
_entry.id   AF-A0AA88Y682-F1
#
_cell.length_a   1.000
_cell.length_b   1.000
_cell.length_c   1.000
_cell.angle_alpha   90.00
_cell.angle_beta   90.00
_cell.angle_gamma   90.00
#
_symmetry.space_group_name_H-M   'P 1'
#
loop_
_entity.id
_entity.type
_entity.pdbx_description
1 polymer ?
#
loop_
_entity_poly.entity_id
_entity_poly.type
_entity_poly.pdbx_seq_one_letter_code
_entity_poly.pdbx_strand_id
1 'polypeptide(L)'
;MEKMCGERTFSAVHMKWRLQTHFGSDVFISKINGKSNVTTFRKTASSVLNEFHSKQCYENAEEEKMSIIKTAANLIKADIMSIDSSKSE
;
A
#
# COMPACT_ATOMS: atom_id res chain seq x y z
N MET A 1 0.24 -14.87 40.92
CA MET A 1 -0.06 -15.08 39.49
C MET A 1 -0.50 -16.52 39.32
N GLU A 2 -1.73 -16.74 38.89
CA GLU A 2 -2.27 -18.09 38.72
C GLU A 2 -1.66 -18.72 37.46
N LYS A 3 -1.02 -19.88 37.63
CA LYS A 3 -0.39 -20.63 36.54
C LYS A 3 -1.51 -21.29 35.73
N MET A 4 -2.06 -20.59 34.74
CA MET A 4 -3.06 -21.17 33.85
C MET A 4 -2.43 -22.32 33.06
N CYS A 5 -2.94 -23.54 33.24
CA CYS A 5 -2.51 -24.75 32.55
C CYS A 5 -3.76 -25.45 31.97
N GLY A 6 -3.71 -25.87 30.70
CA GLY A 6 -4.84 -26.48 29.96
C GLY A 6 -5.23 -25.73 28.68
N GLU A 7 -6.30 -26.12 27.98
CA GLU A 7 -6.75 -25.55 26.67
C GLU A 7 -6.77 -24.01 26.60
N ARG A 8 -6.92 -23.33 27.74
CA ARG A 8 -6.94 -21.85 27.82
C ARG A 8 -5.57 -21.20 27.61
N THR A 9 -4.44 -21.92 27.72
CA THR A 9 -3.08 -21.38 27.47
C THR A 9 -2.84 -21.01 26.01
N PHE A 10 -3.59 -21.60 25.08
CA PHE A 10 -3.49 -21.29 23.66
C PHE A 10 -4.71 -20.54 23.14
N SER A 11 -5.61 -20.11 24.03
CA SER A 11 -6.73 -19.25 23.65
C SER A 11 -6.19 -17.97 22.99
N ALA A 12 -6.92 -17.45 21.99
CA ALA A 12 -6.53 -16.22 21.30
C ALA A 12 -6.34 -15.05 22.28
N VAL A 13 -7.14 -14.99 23.35
CA VAL A 13 -7.03 -13.99 24.41
C VAL A 13 -5.71 -14.13 25.18
N HIS A 14 -5.33 -15.34 25.57
CA HIS A 14 -4.09 -15.59 26.31
C HIS A 14 -2.86 -15.37 25.44
N MET A 15 -2.87 -15.87 24.21
CA MET A 15 -1.78 -15.68 23.26
C MET A 15 -1.56 -14.19 22.95
N LYS A 16 -2.65 -13.43 22.78
CA LYS A 16 -2.58 -11.98 22.60
C LYS A 16 -1.93 -11.28 23.80
N TRP A 17 -2.35 -11.62 25.02
CA TRP A 17 -1.76 -11.07 26.24
C TRP A 17 -0.27 -11.41 26.36
N ARG A 18 0.13 -12.65 26.02
CA ARG A 18 1.55 -13.05 26.03
C ARG A 18 2.37 -12.29 24.99
N LEU A 19 1.85 -12.11 23.78
CA LEU A 19 2.53 -11.34 22.73
C LEU A 19 2.71 -9.88 23.15
N GLN A 20 1.68 -9.25 23.72
CA GLN A 20 1.79 -7.89 24.25
C GLN A 20 2.76 -7.79 25.42
N THR A 21 2.73 -8.74 26.35
CA THR A 21 3.64 -8.76 27.51
C THR A 21 5.10 -8.94 27.08
N HIS A 22 5.35 -9.81 26.10
CA HIS A 22 6.72 -10.14 25.67
C HIS A 22 7.32 -9.10 24.71
N PHE A 23 6.52 -8.60 23.76
CA PHE A 23 7.02 -7.71 22.71
C PHE A 23 6.60 -6.26 22.87
N GLY A 24 5.71 -5.94 23.82
CA GLY A 24 5.32 -4.58 24.15
C GLY A 24 4.86 -3.78 22.94
N SER A 25 5.55 -2.67 22.68
CA SER A 25 5.29 -1.73 21.58
C SER A 25 5.73 -2.22 20.20
N ASP A 26 6.51 -3.31 20.13
CA ASP A 26 7.02 -3.83 18.86
C ASP A 26 5.95 -4.64 18.12
N VAL A 27 4.90 -5.06 18.81
CA VAL A 27 3.75 -5.74 18.22
C VAL A 27 2.59 -4.76 18.01
N PHE A 28 2.09 -4.70 16.79
CA PHE A 28 0.90 -3.98 16.40
C PHE A 28 -0.30 -4.92 16.33
N ILE A 29 -1.36 -4.58 17.05
CA ILE A 29 -2.62 -5.31 17.02
C ILE A 29 -3.68 -4.42 16.41
N SER A 30 -4.12 -4.75 15.20
CA SER A 30 -5.15 -4.00 14.49
C SER A 30 -6.54 -4.57 14.73
N LYS A 31 -7.55 -3.71 14.53
CA LYS A 31 -8.97 -4.09 14.56
C LYS A 31 -9.51 -4.10 13.13
N ILE A 32 -10.13 -5.20 12.73
CA ILE A 32 -10.92 -5.31 11.50
C ILE A 32 -12.36 -5.61 11.93
N ASN A 33 -13.33 -4.82 11.45
CA ASN A 33 -14.75 -4.95 11.79
C ASN A 33 -15.00 -4.99 13.31
N GLY A 34 -14.30 -4.14 14.06
CA GLY A 34 -14.39 -4.07 15.53
C GLY A 34 -13.66 -5.19 16.29
N LYS A 35 -13.21 -6.26 15.61
CA LYS A 35 -12.49 -7.38 16.23
C LYS A 35 -10.98 -7.22 16.08
N SER A 36 -10.25 -7.35 17.18
CA SER A 36 -8.78 -7.22 17.20
C SER A 36 -8.10 -8.51 16.73
N ASN A 37 -8.05 -8.72 15.41
CA ASN A 37 -7.69 -10.03 14.83
C ASN A 37 -6.30 -10.09 14.18
N VAL A 38 -5.64 -8.96 13.89
CA VAL A 38 -4.37 -8.98 13.16
C VAL A 38 -3.24 -8.55 14.07
N THR A 39 -2.26 -9.43 14.24
CA THR A 39 -1.04 -9.17 15.00
C THR A 39 0.15 -9.22 14.05
N THR A 40 0.90 -8.14 13.95
CA THR A 40 2.14 -8.08 13.17
C THR A 40 3.18 -7.25 13.92
N PHE A 41 4.47 -7.45 13.64
CA PHE A 41 5.48 -6.56 14.18
C PHE A 41 5.38 -5.20 13.49
N ARG A 42 5.53 -4.12 14.27
CA ARG A 42 5.49 -2.74 13.78
C ARG A 42 6.50 -2.53 12.66
N LYS A 43 7.72 -3.07 12.80
CA LYS A 43 8.76 -3.02 11.75
C LYS A 43 8.30 -3.67 10.44
N THR A 44 7.68 -4.84 10.53
CA THR A 44 7.16 -5.56 9.36
C THR A 44 6.01 -4.78 8.70
N ALA A 45 5.06 -4.28 9.50
CA ALA A 45 3.97 -3.44 8.99
C ALA A 45 4.49 -2.19 8.28
N SER A 46 5.44 -1.47 8.90
CA SER A 46 6.07 -0.29 8.30
C SER A 46 6.81 -0.63 7.01
N SER A 47 7.54 -1.74 6.96
CA SER A 47 8.23 -2.18 5.74
C SER A 47 7.26 -2.46 4.60
N VAL A 48 6.18 -3.21 4.87
CA VAL A 48 5.18 -3.56 3.86
C VAL A 48 4.44 -2.32 3.36
N LEU A 49 4.04 -1.41 4.26
CA LEU A 49 3.37 -0.17 3.87
C LEU A 49 4.30 0.73 3.05
N ASN A 50 5.56 0.85 3.46
CA ASN A 50 6.54 1.65 2.75
C ASN A 50 6.83 1.09 1.34
N GLU A 51 6.96 -0.23 1.22
CA GLU A 51 7.14 -0.90 -0.07
C GLU A 51 5.90 -0.75 -0.97
N PHE A 52 4.70 -0.85 -0.41
CA PHE A 52 3.46 -0.66 -1.14
C PHE A 52 3.36 0.76 -1.72
N HIS A 53 3.60 1.78 -0.89
CA HIS A 53 3.54 3.18 -1.32
C HIS A 53 4.67 3.55 -2.28
N SER A 54 5.89 3.02 -2.09
CA SER A 54 7.00 3.30 -3.00
C SER A 54 6.75 2.71 -4.38
N LYS A 55 6.21 1.49 -4.48
CA LYS A 55 5.81 0.89 -5.77
C LYS A 55 4.73 1.71 -6.48
N GLN A 56 3.69 2.14 -5.76
CA GLN A 56 2.65 2.99 -6.33
C GLN A 56 3.17 4.34 -6.84
N CYS A 57 4.17 4.91 -6.17
CA CYS A 57 4.75 6.19 -6.57
C CYS A 57 5.61 6.06 -7.83
N TYR A 58 6.28 4.92 -8.03
CA TYR A 58 7.10 4.66 -9.21
C TYR A 58 6.28 4.27 -10.44
N GLU A 59 5.27 3.40 -10.29
CA GLU A 59 4.41 2.99 -11.41
C GLU A 59 3.58 4.17 -11.93
N ASN A 60 3.00 4.99 -11.03
CA ASN A 60 2.26 6.17 -11.46
C ASN A 60 3.13 7.21 -12.16
N ALA A 61 4.40 7.39 -11.76
CA ALA A 61 5.24 8.45 -12.33
C ALA A 61 5.59 8.20 -13.80
N GLU A 62 5.95 6.96 -14.17
CA GLU A 62 6.24 6.63 -15.57
C GLU A 62 4.96 6.54 -16.43
N GLU A 63 3.85 6.05 -15.86
CA GLU A 63 2.55 6.07 -16.55
C GLU A 63 2.05 7.50 -16.80
N GLU A 64 2.16 8.38 -15.81
CA GLU A 64 1.78 9.79 -15.89
C GLU A 64 2.64 10.52 -16.94
N LYS A 65 3.96 10.33 -16.89
CA LYS A 65 4.90 10.86 -17.89
C LYS A 65 4.57 10.37 -19.30
N MET A 66 4.27 9.09 -19.47
CA MET A 66 3.86 8.53 -20.76
C MET A 66 2.54 9.12 -21.25
N SER A 67 1.58 9.37 -20.35
CA SER A 67 0.31 10.01 -20.69
C SER A 67 0.50 11.44 -21.21
N ILE A 68 1.42 12.21 -20.60
CA ILE A 68 1.76 13.57 -21.01
C ILE A 68 2.39 13.57 -22.40
N ILE A 69 3.38 12.69 -22.63
CA ILE A 69 4.06 12.55 -23.93
C ILE A 69 3.06 12.18 -25.02
N LYS A 70 2.19 11.19 -24.75
CA LYS A 70 1.16 10.75 -25.70
C LYS A 70 0.17 11.87 -26.05
N THR A 71 -0.23 12.65 -25.04
CA THR A 71 -1.13 13.79 -25.23
C THR A 71 -0.47 14.87 -26.09
N ALA A 72 0.78 15.24 -25.80
CA ALA A 72 1.54 16.19 -26.60
C ALA A 72 1.70 15.72 -28.06
N ALA A 73 2.05 14.45 -28.27
CA ALA A 73 2.17 13.88 -29.61
C ALA A 73 0.86 13.92 -30.40
N ASN A 74 -0.28 13.64 -29.74
CA ASN A 74 -1.59 13.72 -30.37
C ASN A 74 -1.96 15.17 -30.76
N LEU A 75 -1.65 16.14 -29.91
CA LEU A 75 -1.87 17.57 -30.20
C LEU A 75 -1.03 18.01 -31.40
N ILE A 76 0.27 17.72 -31.41
CA ILE A 76 1.17 18.04 -32.52
C ILE A 76 0.68 17.40 -33.83
N LYS A 77 0.24 16.13 -33.76
CA LYS A 77 -0.31 15.43 -34.93
C LYS A 77 -1.57 16.13 -35.44
N ALA A 78 -2.49 16.49 -34.55
CA ALA A 78 -3.71 17.21 -34.90
C ALA A 78 -3.38 18.56 -35.53
N ASP A 79 -2.43 19.31 -34.97
CA ASP A 79 -1.98 20.60 -35.50
C ASP A 79 -1.41 20.45 -36.91
N ILE A 80 -0.50 19.49 -37.15
CA ILE A 80 0.05 19.22 -38.49
C ILE A 80 -1.06 18.86 -39.49
N MET A 81 -2.01 18.02 -39.09
CA MET A 81 -3.13 17.61 -39.94
C MET A 81 -4.13 18.74 -40.22
N SER A 82 -4.17 19.76 -39.36
CA SER A 82 -5.01 20.94 -39.53
C SER A 82 -4.42 22.01 -40.45
N ILE A 83 -3.13 21.88 -40.81
CA ILE A 83 -2.51 22.74 -41.81
C ILE A 83 -3.02 22.30 -43.19
N ASP A 84 -3.96 23.08 -43.72
CA ASP A 84 -4.52 22.91 -45.06
C ASP A 84 -3.42 22.69 -46.12
N SER A 85 -3.49 21.55 -46.83
CA SER A 85 -2.69 21.26 -48.02
C SER A 85 -3.15 22.01 -49.27
N SER A 86 -4.00 23.03 -49.12
CA SER A 86 -4.67 23.76 -50.21
C SER A 86 -4.12 25.17 -50.48
N LYS A 87 -2.92 25.51 -49.99
CA LYS A 87 -2.20 26.71 -50.43
C LYS A 87 -1.13 26.36 -51.46
N SER A 88 -1.57 26.13 -52.68
CA SER A 88 -0.76 26.25 -53.89
C SER A 88 -1.56 27.08 -54.88
N GLU A 89 -1.44 28.41 -54.75
CA GLU A 89 -1.68 29.39 -55.83
C GLU A 89 -0.40 29.54 -56.65
#